data_AF-A0A2E7CLT4-F1
#
_entry.id   AF-A0A2E7CLT4-F1
#
_cell.length_a   1.000
_cell.length_b   1.000
_cell.length_c   1.000
_cell.angle_alpha   90.00
_cell.angle_beta   90.00
_cell.angle_gamma   90.00
#
_symmetry.space_group_name_H-M   'P 1'
#
loop_
_entity.id
_entity.type
_entity.pdbx_description
1 polymer ?
#
loop_
_entity_poly.entity_id
_entity_poly.type
_entity_poly.pdbx_seq_one_letter_code
_entity_poly.pdbx_strand_id
1 'polypeptide(L)'
;AYLKGVEEIFVTAGERFNIEIEVSDADGHDVELLFPNAPLGLNFESTQRKGYWDVPQSYFSDHVTLQILAVDEKGGAGVLFVTHHLNEVELPGRGLSASVWGTIDQSTSTAEVYYAYNEWCQWSSNSVALDVIEPCPDCTHSWSLNVALSSSEECFSIGEATRLDIGWAPTLTVDGVELTDVMLMKHDDQWSYAGTGSWEEDKLSFNMQMYTEIPDTGWFEDIEW
;
A
#
# COMPACT_ATOMS: atom_id res chain seq x y z
N ALA A 1 28.92 1.36 11.84
CA ALA A 1 28.27 2.30 10.90
C ALA A 1 27.23 3.23 11.55
N TYR A 2 27.20 4.51 11.16
CA TYR A 2 26.18 5.52 11.52
C TYR A 2 25.54 6.10 10.25
N LEU A 3 24.21 6.22 10.27
CA LEU A 3 23.40 6.86 9.24
C LEU A 3 22.89 8.20 9.79
N LYS A 4 23.16 9.29 9.08
CA LYS A 4 22.65 10.60 9.46
C LYS A 4 21.22 10.74 8.94
N GLY A 5 20.28 11.00 9.85
CA GLY A 5 18.85 11.08 9.54
C GLY A 5 18.53 12.15 8.51
N VAL A 6 17.63 11.81 7.59
CA VAL A 6 17.11 12.73 6.58
C VAL A 6 15.91 13.47 7.16
N GLU A 7 15.77 14.75 6.82
CA GLU A 7 14.54 15.52 7.05
C GLU A 7 13.37 14.83 6.34
N GLU A 8 12.12 15.09 6.78
CA GLU A 8 10.95 14.64 6.04
C GLU A 8 11.06 15.04 4.57
N ILE A 9 10.86 14.07 3.68
CA ILE A 9 11.01 14.29 2.25
C ILE A 9 9.64 14.16 1.60
N PHE A 10 9.28 15.17 0.83
CA PHE A 10 8.09 15.14 0.00
C PHE A 10 8.46 14.72 -1.42
N VAL A 11 7.82 13.68 -1.93
CA VAL A 11 7.99 13.16 -3.30
C VAL A 11 6.66 13.27 -4.04
N THR A 12 6.67 13.50 -5.35
CA THR A 12 5.45 13.59 -6.13
C THR A 12 5.29 12.35 -6.99
N ALA A 13 4.07 11.82 -7.09
CA ALA A 13 3.78 10.72 -8.01
C ALA A 13 4.14 11.09 -9.46
N GLY A 14 4.76 10.16 -10.19
CA GLY A 14 5.24 10.40 -11.55
C GLY A 14 6.57 11.16 -11.67
N GLU A 15 7.14 11.64 -10.56
CA GLU A 15 8.44 12.30 -10.57
C GLU A 15 9.58 11.34 -10.23
N ARG A 16 10.80 11.71 -10.66
CA ARG A 16 12.02 11.03 -10.23
C ARG A 16 12.51 11.64 -8.94
N PHE A 17 12.57 10.83 -7.90
CA PHE A 17 13.19 11.19 -6.63
C PHE A 17 14.64 10.69 -6.59
N ASN A 18 15.61 11.58 -6.31
CA ASN A 18 17.04 11.21 -6.24
C ASN A 18 17.45 11.00 -4.79
N ILE A 19 18.17 9.91 -4.53
CA ILE A 19 18.58 9.47 -3.19
C ILE A 19 20.11 9.50 -3.12
N GLU A 20 20.65 10.14 -2.10
CA GLU A 20 22.08 10.12 -1.77
C GLU A 20 22.23 9.80 -0.28
N ILE A 21 23.01 8.76 0.04
CA ILE A 21 23.16 8.27 1.40
C ILE A 21 24.59 8.51 1.88
N GLU A 22 24.72 9.35 2.91
CA GLU A 22 25.96 9.51 3.64
C GLU A 22 26.05 8.48 4.77
N VAL A 23 27.11 7.68 4.74
CA VAL A 23 27.39 6.66 5.76
C VAL A 23 28.81 6.87 6.29
N SER A 24 28.95 6.91 7.60
CA SER A 24 30.26 6.95 8.26
C SER A 24 30.43 5.74 9.17
N ASP A 25 31.56 5.07 9.09
CA ASP A 25 31.98 4.09 10.08
C ASP A 25 33.08 4.68 10.98
N ALA A 26 33.00 4.43 12.28
CA ALA A 26 33.95 5.02 13.24
C ALA A 26 35.37 4.47 13.08
N ASP A 27 35.48 3.22 12.65
CA ASP A 27 36.75 2.51 12.48
C ASP A 27 37.26 2.60 11.03
N GLY A 28 36.49 3.25 10.14
CA GLY A 28 36.84 3.45 8.74
C GLY A 28 36.70 2.20 7.87
N HIS A 29 35.92 1.21 8.31
CA HIS A 29 35.63 0.04 7.48
C HIS A 29 34.65 0.37 6.35
N ASP A 30 34.70 -0.44 5.29
CA ASP A 30 33.69 -0.40 4.25
C ASP A 30 32.33 -0.81 4.82
N VAL A 31 31.28 -0.16 4.31
CA VAL A 31 29.90 -0.35 4.76
C VAL A 31 29.05 -0.73 3.56
N GLU A 32 28.39 -1.87 3.65
CA GLU A 32 27.40 -2.34 2.71
C GLU A 32 26.03 -1.75 3.05
N LEU A 33 25.27 -1.37 2.02
CA LEU A 33 23.91 -0.85 2.15
C LEU A 33 22.91 -1.86 1.57
N LEU A 34 21.89 -2.18 2.37
CA LEU A 34 20.82 -3.09 2.04
C LEU A 34 19.47 -2.36 2.18
N PHE A 35 18.53 -2.69 1.30
CA PHE A 35 17.20 -2.05 1.25
C PHE A 35 16.10 -3.12 1.37
N PRO A 36 15.87 -3.68 2.57
CA PRO A 36 14.93 -4.79 2.76
C PRO A 36 13.47 -4.43 2.41
N ASN A 37 13.12 -3.15 2.42
CA ASN A 37 11.79 -2.64 2.05
C ASN A 37 11.91 -1.50 1.03
N ALA A 38 12.68 -1.71 -0.04
CA ALA A 38 12.75 -0.76 -1.15
C ALA A 38 11.40 -0.67 -1.87
N PRO A 39 10.90 0.54 -2.20
CA PRO A 39 9.75 0.64 -3.08
C PRO A 39 10.10 0.10 -4.47
N LEU A 40 9.10 -0.44 -5.17
CA LEU A 40 9.25 -0.88 -6.54
C LEU A 40 9.77 0.27 -7.43
N GLY A 41 10.74 -0.05 -8.29
CA GLY A 41 11.39 0.93 -9.16
C GLY A 41 12.56 1.68 -8.50
N LEU A 42 12.92 1.40 -7.25
CA LEU A 42 14.14 1.94 -6.66
C LEU A 42 15.37 1.35 -7.39
N ASN A 43 16.20 2.23 -7.95
CA ASN A 43 17.48 1.89 -8.54
C ASN A 43 18.60 2.54 -7.72
N PHE A 44 19.45 1.74 -7.07
CA PHE A 44 20.49 2.25 -6.19
C PHE A 44 21.85 1.61 -6.50
N GLU A 45 22.86 2.45 -6.71
CA GLU A 45 24.26 2.03 -6.93
C GLU A 45 25.03 2.13 -5.62
N SER A 46 25.26 0.99 -4.98
CA SER A 46 25.88 0.92 -3.64
C SER A 46 27.29 1.51 -3.62
N THR A 47 28.06 1.38 -4.70
CA THR A 47 29.43 1.90 -4.81
C THR A 47 29.46 3.43 -4.76
N GLN A 48 28.50 4.08 -5.42
CA GLN A 48 28.39 5.54 -5.48
C GLN A 48 27.53 6.11 -4.35
N ARG A 49 26.82 5.24 -3.62
CA ARG A 49 25.83 5.59 -2.58
C ARG A 49 24.77 6.57 -3.09
N LYS A 50 24.41 6.41 -4.36
CA LYS A 50 23.43 7.23 -5.06
C LYS A 50 22.44 6.33 -5.77
N GLY A 51 21.21 6.77 -5.80
CA GLY A 51 20.15 6.10 -6.53
C GLY A 51 19.06 7.07 -6.93
N TYR A 52 18.06 6.53 -7.58
CA TYR A 52 16.83 7.22 -7.85
C TYR A 52 15.66 6.26 -7.71
N TRP A 53 14.50 6.82 -7.45
CA TRP A 53 13.24 6.13 -7.47
C TRP A 53 12.34 6.87 -8.47
N ASP A 54 11.95 6.18 -9.54
CA ASP A 54 10.91 6.68 -10.44
C ASP A 54 9.57 6.40 -9.77
N VAL A 55 8.99 7.41 -9.12
CA VAL A 55 7.75 7.26 -8.35
C VAL A 55 6.62 6.95 -9.34
N PRO A 56 5.95 5.79 -9.23
CA PRO A 56 4.83 5.46 -10.11
C PRO A 56 3.75 6.55 -10.08
N GLN A 57 3.14 6.87 -11.22
CA GLN A 57 1.96 7.77 -11.22
C GLN A 57 0.78 7.16 -10.46
N SER A 58 0.68 5.84 -10.49
CA SER A 58 -0.28 5.03 -9.74
C SER A 58 0.19 4.74 -8.32
N TYR A 59 1.07 5.55 -7.71
CA TYR A 59 1.41 5.31 -6.31
C TYR A 59 0.29 5.87 -5.42
N PHE A 60 -0.34 4.99 -4.64
CA PHE A 60 -1.58 5.33 -3.94
C PHE A 60 -1.37 5.64 -2.45
N SER A 61 -0.29 5.17 -1.83
CA SER A 61 0.00 5.46 -0.41
C SER A 61 0.23 6.97 -0.18
N ASP A 62 -0.15 7.48 0.98
CA ASP A 62 0.19 8.83 1.46
C ASP A 62 1.66 8.92 1.93
N HIS A 63 2.25 7.77 2.30
CA HIS A 63 3.64 7.69 2.69
C HIS A 63 4.34 6.41 2.21
N VAL A 64 5.66 6.50 2.01
CA VAL A 64 6.54 5.36 1.71
C VAL A 64 7.67 5.31 2.70
N THR A 65 7.78 4.19 3.41
CA THR A 65 8.88 3.97 4.35
C THR A 65 9.98 3.17 3.69
N LEU A 66 11.08 3.84 3.36
CA LEU A 66 12.31 3.22 2.91
C LEU A 66 13.12 2.78 4.13
N GLN A 67 13.32 1.48 4.29
CA GLN A 67 14.25 0.95 5.30
C GLN A 67 15.63 0.75 4.68
N ILE A 68 16.64 1.34 5.31
CA ILE A 68 18.05 1.27 4.91
C ILE A 68 18.82 0.59 6.03
N LEU A 69 19.47 -0.53 5.72
CA LEU A 69 20.34 -1.26 6.63
C LEU A 69 21.80 -1.08 6.18
N ALA A 70 22.63 -0.55 7.06
CA ALA A 70 24.06 -0.37 6.86
C ALA A 70 24.82 -1.42 7.69
N VAL A 71 25.63 -2.26 7.06
CA VAL A 71 26.39 -3.34 7.71
C VAL A 71 27.88 -3.19 7.42
N ASP A 72 28.72 -3.20 8.44
CA ASP A 72 30.18 -3.22 8.29
C ASP A 72 30.73 -4.66 8.26
N GLU A 73 31.97 -4.80 7.80
CA GLU A 73 32.65 -6.11 7.69
C GLU A 73 32.84 -6.86 9.01
N LYS A 74 32.67 -6.19 10.16
CA LYS A 74 32.77 -6.77 11.50
C LYS A 74 31.40 -7.14 12.08
N GLY A 75 30.32 -6.93 11.31
CA GLY A 75 28.95 -7.23 11.70
C GLY A 75 28.29 -6.13 12.52
N GLY A 76 28.91 -4.95 12.65
CA GLY A 76 28.24 -3.77 13.17
C GLY A 76 27.17 -3.32 12.19
N ALA A 77 25.95 -3.08 12.70
CA ALA A 77 24.80 -2.74 11.87
C ALA A 77 24.10 -1.47 12.38
N GLY A 78 23.60 -0.66 11.45
CA GLY A 78 22.73 0.48 11.72
C GLY A 78 21.52 0.46 10.78
N VAL A 79 20.36 0.87 11.29
CA VAL A 79 19.13 0.96 10.49
C VAL A 79 18.65 2.40 10.48
N LEU A 80 18.25 2.89 9.30
CA LEU A 80 17.57 4.15 9.10
C LEU A 80 16.23 3.89 8.41
N PHE A 81 15.18 4.54 8.91
CA PHE A 81 13.89 4.60 8.25
C PHE A 81 13.73 6.00 7.67
N VAL A 82 13.44 6.08 6.38
CA VAL A 82 13.14 7.34 5.69
C VAL A 82 11.70 7.26 5.22
N THR A 83 10.84 8.03 5.88
CA THR A 83 9.44 8.19 5.47
C THR A 83 9.37 9.33 4.47
N HIS A 84 8.87 9.02 3.28
CA HIS A 84 8.57 10.00 2.25
C HIS A 84 7.08 10.23 2.23
N HIS A 85 6.66 11.49 2.32
CA HIS A 85 5.28 11.86 2.10
C HIS A 85 5.08 12.05 0.61
N LEU A 86 4.04 11.44 0.06
CA LEU A 86 3.65 11.75 -1.30
C LEU A 86 2.90 13.07 -1.26
N ASN A 87 3.44 14.10 -1.91
CA ASN A 87 2.69 15.30 -2.20
C ASN A 87 1.49 14.83 -2.99
N GLU A 88 0.30 14.95 -2.37
CA GLU A 88 -0.94 14.82 -3.09
C GLU A 88 -0.84 15.77 -4.28
N VAL A 89 -0.75 15.20 -5.48
CA VAL A 89 -1.26 15.92 -6.62
C VAL A 89 -2.71 16.16 -6.24
N GLU A 90 -3.07 17.41 -5.92
CA GLU A 90 -4.45 17.83 -5.74
C GLU A 90 -5.19 17.46 -7.03
N LEU A 91 -5.68 16.23 -7.09
CA LEU A 91 -6.58 15.81 -8.14
C LEU A 91 -7.89 16.51 -7.78
N PRO A 92 -8.32 17.49 -8.60
CA PRO A 92 -9.44 18.34 -8.24
C PRO A 92 -10.68 17.47 -8.00
N GLY A 93 -11.13 17.40 -6.74
CA GLY A 93 -12.31 16.67 -6.30
C GLY A 93 -12.08 15.30 -5.65
N ARG A 94 -10.88 14.96 -5.18
CA ARG A 94 -10.71 13.76 -4.35
C ARG A 94 -11.47 13.88 -3.03
N GLY A 95 -12.49 13.04 -2.89
CA GLY A 95 -13.09 12.72 -1.61
C GLY A 95 -12.12 11.94 -0.73
N LEU A 96 -12.43 11.94 0.57
CA LEU A 96 -11.66 11.26 1.61
C LEU A 96 -11.41 9.79 1.21
N SER A 97 -10.14 9.36 1.21
CA SER A 97 -9.78 7.97 0.90
C SER A 97 -9.82 7.14 2.18
N ALA A 98 -10.66 6.11 2.17
CA ALA A 98 -10.63 5.11 3.21
C ALA A 98 -9.59 4.05 2.88
N SER A 99 -8.87 3.55 3.88
CA SER A 99 -7.97 2.41 3.74
C SER A 99 -8.57 1.19 4.41
N VAL A 100 -8.50 0.04 3.76
CA VAL A 100 -8.91 -1.26 4.30
C VAL A 100 -7.75 -2.22 4.22
N TRP A 101 -7.37 -2.80 5.35
CA TRP A 101 -6.32 -3.83 5.39
C TRP A 101 -6.79 -5.01 6.22
N GLY A 102 -6.17 -6.16 6.02
CA GLY A 102 -6.65 -7.35 6.69
C GLY A 102 -5.91 -8.62 6.33
N THR A 103 -6.41 -9.73 6.87
CA THR A 103 -5.95 -11.08 6.53
C THR A 103 -7.16 -11.94 6.22
N ILE A 104 -7.15 -12.57 5.04
CA ILE A 104 -8.07 -13.65 4.68
C ILE A 104 -7.40 -14.98 5.00
N ASP A 105 -8.06 -15.82 5.79
CA ASP A 105 -7.65 -17.20 6.06
C ASP A 105 -8.58 -18.15 5.29
N GLN A 106 -8.08 -18.74 4.20
CA GLN A 106 -8.88 -19.65 3.37
C GLN A 106 -9.26 -20.93 4.09
N SER A 107 -8.40 -21.42 5.00
CA SER A 107 -8.62 -22.67 5.73
C SER A 107 -9.85 -22.60 6.64
N THR A 108 -10.14 -21.40 7.16
CA THR A 108 -11.30 -21.13 8.02
C THR A 108 -12.42 -20.39 7.32
N SER A 109 -12.20 -19.89 6.10
CA SER A 109 -13.13 -19.00 5.40
C SER A 109 -13.53 -17.80 6.26
N THR A 110 -12.54 -17.22 6.94
CA THR A 110 -12.72 -16.00 7.74
C THR A 110 -11.73 -14.93 7.33
N ALA A 111 -12.08 -13.67 7.56
CA ALA A 111 -11.19 -12.53 7.38
C ALA A 111 -11.13 -11.65 8.62
N GLU A 112 -9.94 -11.19 8.99
CA GLU A 112 -9.79 -10.04 9.88
C GLU A 112 -9.67 -8.79 9.02
N VAL A 113 -10.59 -7.83 9.19
CA VAL A 113 -10.62 -6.62 8.36
C VAL A 113 -10.58 -5.39 9.25
N TYR A 114 -9.66 -4.51 8.94
CA TYR A 114 -9.44 -3.22 9.57
C TYR A 114 -9.73 -2.14 8.55
N TYR A 115 -10.29 -1.03 9.01
CA TYR A 115 -10.61 0.11 8.18
C TYR A 115 -10.12 1.38 8.87
N ALA A 116 -9.52 2.30 8.12
CA ALA A 116 -9.33 3.67 8.58
C ALA A 116 -9.86 4.66 7.55
N TYR A 117 -10.67 5.61 8.01
CA TYR A 117 -11.10 6.75 7.19
C TYR A 117 -10.05 7.88 7.18
N ASN A 118 -9.31 8.00 8.28
CA ASN A 118 -8.21 8.93 8.52
C ASN A 118 -7.44 8.45 9.77
N GLU A 119 -6.39 9.17 10.17
CA GLU A 119 -5.59 8.80 11.35
C GLU A 119 -6.39 8.76 12.66
N TRP A 120 -7.59 9.37 12.69
CA TRP A 120 -8.39 9.62 13.89
C TRP A 120 -9.57 8.64 13.99
N CYS A 121 -9.93 7.99 12.87
CA CYS A 121 -11.04 7.05 12.77
C CYS A 121 -10.54 5.70 12.28
N GLN A 122 -10.11 4.87 13.23
CA GLN A 122 -9.76 3.48 13.01
C GLN A 122 -10.89 2.56 13.50
N TRP A 123 -11.21 1.58 12.68
CA TRP A 123 -12.16 0.52 12.97
C TRP A 123 -11.47 -0.84 12.80
N SER A 124 -11.79 -1.75 13.70
CA SER A 124 -11.43 -3.16 13.57
C SER A 124 -12.69 -4.01 13.62
N SER A 125 -12.82 -4.92 12.67
CA SER A 125 -13.82 -5.98 12.72
C SER A 125 -13.13 -7.27 13.13
N ASN A 126 -13.64 -7.90 14.19
CA ASN A 126 -13.16 -9.21 14.60
C ASN A 126 -13.90 -10.26 13.76
N SER A 127 -13.18 -10.91 12.85
CA SER A 127 -13.61 -12.08 12.07
C SER A 127 -14.93 -11.87 11.27
N VAL A 128 -14.77 -11.48 10.02
CA VAL A 128 -15.83 -11.40 9.00
C VAL A 128 -15.95 -12.75 8.29
N ALA A 129 -17.17 -13.24 8.10
CA ALA A 129 -17.42 -14.42 7.28
C ALA A 129 -17.12 -14.12 5.81
N LEU A 130 -16.41 -15.03 5.14
CA LEU A 130 -16.09 -14.94 3.72
C LEU A 130 -17.03 -15.82 2.90
N ASP A 131 -17.65 -15.23 1.89
CA ASP A 131 -18.29 -15.99 0.81
C ASP A 131 -17.34 -16.06 -0.38
N VAL A 132 -16.92 -17.27 -0.77
CA VAL A 132 -16.15 -17.46 -2.02
C VAL A 132 -17.07 -17.21 -3.20
N ILE A 133 -16.67 -16.30 -4.10
CA ILE A 133 -17.42 -15.96 -5.31
C ILE A 133 -16.66 -16.40 -6.55
N GLU A 134 -17.30 -16.32 -7.72
CA GLU A 134 -16.61 -16.55 -8.99
C GLU A 134 -15.45 -15.56 -9.14
N PRO A 135 -14.23 -16.04 -9.48
CA PRO A 135 -13.09 -15.15 -9.68
C PRO A 135 -13.39 -14.07 -10.72
N CYS A 136 -12.91 -12.85 -10.48
CA CYS A 136 -12.91 -11.83 -11.51
C CYS A 136 -12.09 -12.29 -12.74
N PRO A 137 -12.29 -11.70 -13.92
CA PRO A 137 -11.58 -12.09 -15.15
C PRO A 137 -10.05 -12.14 -15.00
N ASP A 138 -9.49 -11.27 -14.16
CA ASP A 138 -8.06 -11.13 -13.92
C ASP A 138 -7.60 -11.75 -12.60
N CYS A 139 -8.51 -12.34 -11.81
CA CYS A 139 -8.24 -12.81 -10.47
C CYS A 139 -7.99 -14.33 -10.44
N THR A 140 -7.09 -14.76 -9.56
CA THR A 140 -7.00 -16.19 -9.18
C THR A 140 -8.03 -16.54 -8.11
N HIS A 141 -8.32 -15.61 -7.21
CA HIS A 141 -9.28 -15.78 -6.13
C HIS A 141 -10.17 -14.54 -5.98
N SER A 142 -11.43 -14.73 -5.61
CA SER A 142 -12.33 -13.64 -5.26
C SER A 142 -13.25 -14.03 -4.10
N TRP A 143 -13.61 -13.03 -3.30
CA TRP A 143 -14.40 -13.17 -2.09
C TRP A 143 -15.42 -12.04 -1.97
N SER A 144 -16.49 -12.32 -1.25
CA SER A 144 -17.43 -11.32 -0.76
C SER A 144 -17.33 -11.25 0.76
N LEU A 145 -17.13 -10.02 1.26
CA LEU A 145 -17.01 -9.67 2.67
C LEU A 145 -18.24 -8.87 3.09
N ASN A 146 -18.91 -9.27 4.16
CA ASN A 146 -19.96 -8.45 4.77
C ASN A 146 -19.35 -7.64 5.92
N VAL A 147 -18.87 -6.43 5.61
CA VAL A 147 -18.18 -5.59 6.60
C VAL A 147 -19.22 -4.78 7.37
N ALA A 148 -19.47 -5.15 8.63
CA ALA A 148 -20.27 -4.36 9.54
C ALA A 148 -19.38 -3.29 10.21
N LEU A 149 -19.52 -2.04 9.78
CA LEU A 149 -18.80 -0.92 10.38
C LEU A 149 -19.62 -0.35 11.54
N SER A 150 -19.31 -0.75 12.77
CA SER A 150 -19.85 -0.08 13.95
C SER A 150 -18.93 1.07 14.35
N SER A 151 -19.39 2.32 14.23
CA SER A 151 -18.60 3.47 14.67
C SER A 151 -18.75 3.73 16.18
N SER A 152 -17.70 4.29 16.78
CA SER A 152 -17.84 5.12 17.98
C SER A 152 -18.51 6.45 17.59
N GLU A 153 -19.20 7.11 18.51
CA GLU A 153 -20.07 8.28 18.26
C GLU A 153 -19.41 9.46 17.50
N GLU A 154 -18.08 9.49 17.37
CA GLU A 154 -17.32 10.56 16.71
C GLU A 154 -16.85 10.25 15.29
N CYS A 155 -16.97 8.99 14.83
CA CYS A 155 -16.61 8.60 13.48
C CYS A 155 -17.87 8.30 12.65
N PHE A 156 -17.86 8.70 11.38
CA PHE A 156 -19.01 8.59 10.47
C PHE A 156 -19.64 7.18 10.56
N SER A 157 -20.94 7.11 10.85
CA SER A 157 -21.65 5.83 10.90
C SER A 157 -22.00 5.42 9.47
N ILE A 158 -21.34 4.40 8.95
CA ILE A 158 -21.82 3.70 7.75
C ILE A 158 -22.92 2.77 8.23
N GLY A 159 -24.16 3.27 8.17
CA GLY A 159 -25.31 2.74 8.92
C GLY A 159 -25.77 1.32 8.58
N GLU A 160 -25.17 0.67 7.57
CA GLU A 160 -25.50 -0.70 7.18
C GLU A 160 -24.21 -1.47 6.85
N ALA A 161 -24.24 -2.79 7.09
CA ALA A 161 -23.15 -3.66 6.69
C ALA A 161 -22.92 -3.52 5.18
N THR A 162 -21.71 -3.13 4.80
CA THR A 162 -21.35 -2.92 3.41
C THR A 162 -20.79 -4.23 2.87
N ARG A 163 -21.37 -4.71 1.78
CA ARG A 163 -20.83 -5.85 1.04
C ARG A 163 -19.65 -5.36 0.20
N LEU A 164 -18.50 -5.99 0.37
CA LEU A 164 -17.26 -5.69 -0.32
C LEU A 164 -16.82 -6.95 -1.09
N ASP A 165 -16.90 -6.88 -2.41
CA ASP A 165 -16.45 -7.95 -3.30
C ASP A 165 -15.00 -7.63 -3.73
N ILE A 166 -14.06 -8.49 -3.36
CA ILE A 166 -12.62 -8.30 -3.58
C ILE A 166 -12.01 -9.49 -4.31
N GLY A 167 -10.90 -9.25 -4.98
CA GLY A 167 -10.18 -10.25 -5.75
C GLY A 167 -8.68 -10.07 -5.62
N TRP A 168 -7.95 -11.17 -5.77
CA TRP A 168 -6.49 -11.16 -5.77
C TRP A 168 -5.97 -11.80 -7.06
N ALA A 169 -4.93 -11.16 -7.62
CA ALA A 169 -4.21 -11.61 -8.79
C ALA A 169 -2.69 -11.63 -8.49
N PRO A 170 -1.96 -12.70 -8.82
CA PRO A 170 -0.51 -12.74 -8.65
C PRO A 170 0.19 -11.72 -9.54
N THR A 171 -0.34 -11.49 -10.73
CA THR A 171 0.12 -10.46 -11.66
C THR A 171 -1.05 -9.81 -12.39
N LEU A 172 -0.93 -8.53 -12.70
CA LEU A 172 -1.87 -7.77 -13.54
C LEU A 172 -1.08 -6.81 -14.42
N THR A 173 -1.40 -6.73 -15.71
CA THR A 173 -0.82 -5.69 -16.59
C THR A 173 -1.81 -4.55 -16.75
N VAL A 174 -1.42 -3.35 -16.29
CA VAL A 174 -2.18 -2.11 -16.48
C VAL A 174 -1.31 -1.15 -17.28
N ASP A 175 -1.77 -0.70 -18.44
CA ASP A 175 -1.04 0.24 -19.31
C ASP A 175 0.38 -0.20 -19.69
N GLY A 176 0.57 -1.52 -19.82
CA GLY A 176 1.88 -2.12 -20.12
C GLY A 176 2.83 -2.20 -18.92
N VAL A 177 2.39 -1.85 -17.72
CA VAL A 177 3.10 -2.05 -16.45
C VAL A 177 2.60 -3.33 -15.79
N GLU A 178 3.51 -4.27 -15.54
CA GLU A 178 3.21 -5.48 -14.76
C GLU A 178 3.26 -5.15 -13.27
N LEU A 179 2.13 -5.35 -12.60
CA LEU A 179 1.96 -5.25 -11.15
C LEU A 179 1.92 -6.66 -10.56
N THR A 180 2.46 -6.84 -9.37
CA THR A 180 2.46 -8.12 -8.65
C THR A 180 1.61 -8.06 -7.40
N ASP A 181 1.02 -9.19 -7.02
CA ASP A 181 0.16 -9.37 -5.84
C ASP A 181 -0.92 -8.28 -5.72
N VAL A 182 -1.72 -8.14 -6.76
CA VAL A 182 -2.71 -7.08 -6.90
C VAL A 182 -4.01 -7.44 -6.20
N MET A 183 -4.58 -6.45 -5.50
CA MET A 183 -5.94 -6.50 -5.00
C MET A 183 -6.87 -5.70 -5.92
N LEU A 184 -7.97 -6.33 -6.29
CA LEU A 184 -9.05 -5.76 -7.08
C LEU A 184 -10.31 -5.64 -6.22
N MET A 185 -11.11 -4.62 -6.46
CA MET A 185 -12.41 -4.42 -5.81
C MET A 185 -13.49 -4.29 -6.89
N LYS A 186 -14.64 -4.90 -6.64
CA LYS A 186 -15.79 -4.82 -7.54
C LYS A 186 -16.70 -3.65 -7.17
N HIS A 187 -17.08 -2.85 -8.17
CA HIS A 187 -18.04 -1.74 -8.08
C HIS A 187 -18.88 -1.70 -9.35
N ASP A 188 -20.22 -1.64 -9.26
CA ASP A 188 -21.14 -1.62 -10.41
C ASP A 188 -20.83 -2.65 -11.51
N ASP A 189 -20.54 -3.89 -11.10
CA ASP A 189 -20.16 -5.00 -11.98
C ASP A 189 -18.81 -4.87 -12.70
N GLN A 190 -18.03 -3.84 -12.40
CA GLN A 190 -16.66 -3.64 -12.88
C GLN A 190 -15.65 -3.92 -11.77
N TRP A 191 -14.47 -4.42 -12.15
CA TRP A 191 -13.35 -4.66 -11.25
C TRP A 191 -12.29 -3.60 -11.47
N SER A 192 -11.75 -3.04 -10.39
CA SER A 192 -10.73 -2.00 -10.46
C SER A 192 -9.61 -2.25 -9.46
N TYR A 193 -8.41 -1.77 -9.78
CA TYR A 193 -7.28 -1.78 -8.86
C TYR A 193 -7.65 -1.09 -7.55
N ALA A 194 -7.47 -1.81 -6.45
CA ALA A 194 -7.76 -1.31 -5.11
C ALA A 194 -6.54 -1.33 -4.21
N GLY A 195 -5.50 -2.13 -4.49
CA GLY A 195 -4.28 -2.13 -3.68
C GLY A 195 -3.41 -3.36 -3.90
N THR A 196 -2.76 -3.81 -2.83
CA THR A 196 -1.82 -4.94 -2.89
C THR A 196 -2.11 -5.98 -1.81
N GLY A 197 -1.67 -7.20 -2.09
CA GLY A 197 -1.77 -8.35 -1.22
C GLY A 197 -0.41 -9.02 -1.04
N SER A 198 -0.36 -10.01 -0.16
CA SER A 198 0.75 -10.93 -0.04
C SER A 198 0.21 -12.26 0.47
N TRP A 199 0.59 -13.33 -0.23
CA TRP A 199 0.20 -14.68 0.09
C TRP A 199 1.28 -15.40 0.89
N GLU A 200 0.89 -15.97 2.03
CA GLU A 200 1.70 -16.87 2.82
C GLU A 200 0.85 -18.08 3.23
N GLU A 201 1.18 -19.25 2.70
CA GLU A 201 0.42 -20.49 2.90
C GLU A 201 -1.07 -20.34 2.50
N ASP A 202 -1.99 -20.51 3.44
CA ASP A 202 -3.44 -20.38 3.25
C ASP A 202 -3.97 -18.98 3.63
N LYS A 203 -3.06 -18.01 3.79
CA LYS A 203 -3.38 -16.65 4.25
C LYS A 203 -2.99 -15.58 3.24
N LEU A 204 -3.94 -14.70 2.94
CA LEU A 204 -3.73 -13.49 2.16
C LEU A 204 -3.77 -12.30 3.09
N SER A 205 -2.65 -11.60 3.27
CA SER A 205 -2.63 -10.28 3.89
C SER A 205 -2.81 -9.23 2.81
N PHE A 206 -3.62 -8.20 3.05
CA PHE A 206 -3.93 -7.19 2.03
C PHE A 206 -4.01 -5.78 2.60
N ASN A 207 -3.81 -4.81 1.72
CA ASN A 207 -4.04 -3.38 1.95
C ASN A 207 -4.67 -2.79 0.68
N MET A 208 -5.82 -2.14 0.83
CA MET A 208 -6.61 -1.56 -0.24
C MET A 208 -7.04 -0.14 0.12
N GLN A 209 -7.23 0.67 -0.90
CA GLN A 209 -7.91 1.95 -0.80
C GLN A 209 -9.33 1.83 -1.33
N MET A 210 -10.28 2.27 -0.52
CA MET A 210 -11.67 2.42 -0.87
C MET A 210 -11.93 3.88 -1.22
N TYR A 211 -12.46 4.10 -2.42
CA TYR A 211 -13.05 5.38 -2.78
C TYR A 211 -14.45 5.44 -2.17
N THR A 212 -14.67 6.33 -1.21
CA THR A 212 -16.02 6.65 -0.76
C THR A 212 -16.60 7.70 -1.69
N GLU A 213 -17.70 7.37 -2.36
CA GLU A 213 -18.52 8.35 -3.07
C GLU A 213 -18.91 9.47 -2.08
N ILE A 214 -18.56 10.72 -2.38
CA ILE A 214 -19.20 11.85 -1.70
C ILE A 214 -20.54 12.05 -2.41
N PRO A 215 -21.69 11.86 -1.75
CA PRO A 215 -23.00 11.79 -2.39
C PRO A 215 -23.43 13.02 -3.20
N ASP A 216 -22.67 14.12 -3.18
CA ASP A 216 -23.02 15.40 -3.78
C ASP A 216 -22.04 15.92 -4.84
N THR A 217 -20.94 15.22 -5.17
CA THR A 217 -19.94 15.73 -6.14
C THR A 217 -20.08 15.17 -7.57
N GLY A 218 -20.91 14.15 -7.78
CA GLY A 218 -20.95 13.44 -9.07
C GLY A 218 -19.71 12.58 -9.29
N TRP A 219 -19.88 11.47 -10.02
CA TRP A 219 -18.79 10.56 -10.33
C TRP A 219 -17.76 11.22 -11.26
N PHE A 220 -16.49 10.88 -11.04
CA PHE A 220 -15.49 10.92 -12.10
C PHE A 220 -15.80 9.75 -13.05
N GLU A 221 -16.80 9.95 -13.90
CA GLU A 221 -16.92 9.17 -15.12
C GLU A 221 -15.62 9.40 -15.92
N ASP A 222 -14.96 8.32 -16.30
CA ASP A 222 -13.79 8.27 -17.18
C ASP A 222 -12.43 8.62 -16.54
N ILE A 223 -11.93 7.73 -15.68
CA ILE A 223 -10.54 7.29 -15.87
C ILE A 223 -10.64 6.00 -16.69
N GLU A 224 -10.67 6.14 -18.02
CA GLU A 224 -10.35 5.02 -18.91
C GLU A 224 -8.91 4.61 -18.59
N TRP A 225 -8.74 3.39 -18.06
CA TRP A 225 -7.46 2.67 -18.07
C TRP A 225 -7.27 2.09 -19.48
#